data_AF-A0A9D6DVJ0-F1
#
_entry.id   AF-A0A9D6DVJ0-F1
#
_cell.length_a   1.000
_cell.length_b   1.000
_cell.length_c   1.000
_cell.angle_alpha   90.00
_cell.angle_beta   90.00
_cell.angle_gamma   90.00
#
_symmetry.space_group_name_H-M   'P 1'
#
loop_
_entity.id
_entity.type
_entity.pdbx_description
1 polymer ?
#
loop_
_entity_poly.entity_id
_entity_poly.type
_entity_poly.pdbx_seq_one_letter_code
_entity_poly.pdbx_strand_id
1 'polypeptide(L)'
;MKTHHVAVETPTRVNRSRSKQDCPEDGPGCPTQPPAGAGKQDLVDSFEKLAKYEGNIDVAKASLQIVRGNLYNEETVAQATDEFIKLQNSLGGPDATQEAQELFTFTRKTVGQHGCCDAERPDKEAAIRSLYLAEARELGDTVGDFNIVASNKLPSETYSQATEKFVGVLNRLGGNLFSEKARDMYVEEQNLVK
;
A
#
# COMPACT_ATOMS: atom_id res chain seq x y z
N MET A 1 -50.17 -34.59 20.60
CA MET A 1 -48.78 -34.19 20.27
C MET A 1 -48.86 -32.90 19.46
N LYS A 2 -48.43 -31.77 20.02
CA LYS A 2 -48.47 -30.45 19.37
C LYS A 2 -47.08 -30.14 18.82
N THR A 3 -46.95 -30.05 17.50
CA THR A 3 -45.74 -29.61 16.80
C THR A 3 -45.70 -28.09 16.80
N HIS A 4 -44.68 -27.51 17.45
CA HIS A 4 -44.38 -26.09 17.37
C HIS A 4 -43.50 -25.84 16.14
N HIS A 5 -44.01 -25.06 15.19
CA HIS A 5 -43.21 -24.48 14.11
C HIS A 5 -42.41 -23.31 14.66
N VAL A 6 -41.09 -23.42 14.60
CA VAL A 6 -40.15 -22.33 14.88
C VAL A 6 -39.95 -21.55 13.58
N ALA A 7 -40.31 -20.27 13.58
CA ALA A 7 -40.05 -19.37 12.46
C ALA A 7 -38.56 -19.02 12.42
N VAL A 8 -37.93 -19.24 11.27
CA VAL A 8 -36.54 -18.84 10.99
C VAL A 8 -36.61 -17.43 10.40
N GLU A 9 -36.20 -16.43 11.17
CA GLU A 9 -36.04 -15.06 10.69
C GLU A 9 -34.76 -14.96 9.85
N THR A 10 -34.91 -14.72 8.55
CA THR A 10 -33.81 -14.40 7.64
C THR A 10 -33.26 -13.01 7.90
N PRO A 11 -31.94 -12.81 8.03
CA PRO A 11 -31.35 -11.49 8.18
C PRO A 11 -31.42 -10.68 6.88
N THR A 12 -31.98 -9.48 6.99
CA THR A 12 -32.04 -8.47 5.94
C THR A 12 -30.64 -8.03 5.53
N ARG A 13 -30.27 -8.34 4.29
CA ARG A 13 -29.02 -7.91 3.66
C ARG A 13 -29.03 -6.39 3.48
N VAL A 14 -28.33 -5.68 4.37
CA VAL A 14 -28.10 -4.23 4.23
C VAL A 14 -27.16 -4.01 3.05
N ASN A 15 -27.75 -3.60 1.94
CA ASN A 15 -27.03 -3.20 0.74
C ASN A 15 -26.39 -1.83 1.02
N ARG A 16 -25.15 -1.82 1.54
CA ARG A 16 -24.34 -0.60 1.61
C ARG A 16 -23.92 -0.24 0.19
N SER A 17 -24.78 0.51 -0.49
CA SER A 17 -24.40 1.33 -1.62
C SER A 17 -23.19 2.16 -1.20
N ARG A 18 -22.01 1.84 -1.75
CA ARG A 18 -20.85 2.74 -1.70
C ARG A 18 -21.29 4.04 -2.35
N SER A 19 -21.62 5.02 -1.53
CA SER A 19 -21.63 6.41 -1.93
C SER A 19 -20.28 6.67 -2.57
N LYS A 20 -20.28 6.92 -3.88
CA LYS A 20 -19.20 7.68 -4.51
C LYS A 20 -19.11 8.95 -3.67
N GLN A 21 -18.06 9.08 -2.88
CA GLN A 21 -17.69 10.37 -2.34
C GLN A 21 -17.27 11.18 -3.55
N ASP A 22 -18.25 11.89 -4.09
CA ASP A 22 -18.02 12.98 -5.01
C ASP A 22 -17.06 13.94 -4.30
N CYS A 23 -15.89 14.13 -4.89
CA CYS A 23 -14.96 15.16 -4.46
C CYS A 23 -15.74 16.49 -4.48
N PRO A 24 -15.70 17.31 -3.41
CA PRO A 24 -16.41 18.58 -3.39
C PRO A 24 -15.95 19.46 -4.57
N GLU A 25 -16.87 19.75 -5.49
CA GLU A 25 -16.60 20.46 -6.75
C GLU A 25 -16.22 21.95 -6.56
N ASP A 26 -16.30 22.49 -5.34
CA ASP A 26 -16.16 23.94 -5.08
C ASP A 26 -14.93 24.32 -4.21
N GLY A 27 -13.92 23.45 -4.11
CA GLY A 27 -12.58 23.83 -3.62
C GLY A 27 -11.69 24.38 -4.74
N PRO A 28 -10.60 25.14 -4.46
CA PRO A 28 -9.67 25.58 -5.50
C PRO A 28 -9.25 24.35 -6.30
N GLY A 29 -9.65 24.34 -7.58
CA GLY A 29 -9.90 23.11 -8.33
C GLY A 29 -8.77 22.10 -8.24
N CYS A 30 -9.14 20.82 -8.07
CA CYS A 30 -8.27 19.73 -8.52
C CYS A 30 -7.90 20.04 -9.98
N PRO A 31 -6.62 20.30 -10.30
CA PRO A 31 -6.24 20.61 -11.66
C PRO A 31 -6.74 19.50 -12.58
N THR A 32 -7.53 19.86 -13.58
CA THR A 32 -7.88 18.96 -14.68
C THR A 32 -6.59 18.62 -15.43
N GLN A 33 -6.09 17.40 -15.20
CA GLN A 33 -4.93 16.72 -15.81
C GLN A 33 -4.62 17.08 -17.28
N PRO A 34 -3.37 16.88 -17.76
CA PRO A 34 -2.07 17.36 -17.25
C PRO A 34 -1.20 17.90 -18.44
N PRO A 35 0.14 17.96 -18.33
CA PRO A 35 0.86 17.04 -19.22
C PRO A 35 1.75 16.09 -18.41
N ALA A 36 1.64 14.77 -18.54
CA ALA A 36 1.91 14.04 -19.78
C ALA A 36 3.13 14.62 -20.52
N GLY A 37 4.23 14.78 -19.79
CA GLY A 37 5.46 15.32 -20.33
C GLY A 37 6.50 15.48 -19.24
N ALA A 38 7.01 14.37 -18.70
CA ALA A 38 8.38 14.38 -18.23
C ALA A 38 9.20 14.94 -19.39
N GLY A 39 9.67 16.18 -19.26
CA GLY A 39 10.54 16.76 -20.26
C GLY A 39 11.64 15.75 -20.52
N LYS A 40 12.12 15.65 -21.76
CA LYS A 40 13.24 14.75 -22.08
C LYS A 40 14.39 14.89 -21.06
N GLN A 41 14.57 16.09 -20.52
CA GLN A 41 15.49 16.38 -19.42
C GLN A 41 15.16 15.68 -18.10
N ASP A 42 13.92 15.72 -17.61
CA ASP A 42 13.50 15.05 -16.36
C ASP A 42 13.76 13.53 -16.41
N LEU A 43 13.53 12.93 -17.58
CA LEU A 43 13.85 11.52 -17.82
C LEU A 43 15.34 11.23 -17.82
N VAL A 44 16.14 12.11 -18.42
CA VAL A 44 17.61 11.99 -18.45
C VAL A 44 18.17 12.15 -17.05
N ASP A 45 17.75 13.18 -16.31
CA ASP A 45 18.22 13.44 -14.95
C ASP A 45 17.86 12.28 -14.01
N SER A 46 16.63 11.75 -14.12
CA SER A 46 16.18 10.59 -13.34
C SER A 46 16.97 9.33 -13.69
N PHE A 47 17.25 9.11 -14.99
CA PHE A 47 18.09 8.00 -15.44
C PHE A 47 19.52 8.12 -14.91
N GLU A 48 20.15 9.28 -15.04
CA GLU A 48 21.52 9.52 -14.56
C GLU A 48 21.61 9.33 -13.04
N LYS A 49 20.58 9.77 -12.31
CA LYS A 49 20.48 9.58 -10.87
C LYS A 49 20.42 8.10 -10.48
N LEU A 50 19.57 7.31 -11.16
CA LEU A 50 19.48 5.86 -10.94
C LEU A 50 20.78 5.16 -11.35
N ALA A 51 21.36 5.49 -12.50
CA ALA A 51 22.60 4.89 -12.98
C ALA A 51 23.78 5.15 -12.03
N LYS A 52 23.84 6.36 -11.46
CA LYS A 52 24.82 6.70 -10.43
C LYS A 52 24.57 5.94 -9.13
N TYR A 53 23.31 5.81 -8.71
CA TYR A 53 22.96 5.17 -7.44
C TYR A 53 23.16 3.65 -7.49
N GLU A 54 22.71 3.00 -8.56
CA GLU A 54 22.75 1.53 -8.71
C GLU A 54 24.10 1.04 -9.26
N GLY A 55 24.92 1.92 -9.84
CA GLY A 55 26.23 1.59 -10.40
C GLY A 55 26.18 0.70 -11.65
N ASN A 56 24.98 0.38 -12.16
CA ASN A 56 24.75 -0.45 -13.32
C ASN A 56 23.68 0.18 -14.23
N ILE A 57 24.03 0.41 -15.49
CA ILE A 57 23.19 1.08 -16.49
C ILE A 57 21.94 0.26 -16.85
N ASP A 58 22.07 -1.05 -16.98
CA ASP A 58 20.95 -1.91 -17.37
C ASP A 58 19.92 -2.03 -16.23
N VAL A 59 20.42 -2.10 -14.99
CA VAL A 59 19.59 -2.07 -13.78
C VAL A 59 18.87 -0.72 -13.68
N ALA A 60 19.57 0.40 -13.87
CA ALA A 60 18.98 1.74 -13.85
C ALA A 60 17.91 1.95 -14.91
N LYS A 61 18.10 1.36 -16.09
CA LYS A 61 17.11 1.38 -17.15
C LYS A 61 15.85 0.60 -16.75
N ALA A 62 16.00 -0.57 -16.13
CA ALA A 62 14.88 -1.36 -15.62
C ALA A 62 14.14 -0.62 -14.49
N SER A 63 14.87 -0.08 -13.51
CA SER A 63 14.30 0.72 -12.41
C SER A 63 13.55 1.95 -12.93
N LEU A 64 14.09 2.66 -13.92
CA LEU A 64 13.40 3.80 -14.55
C LEU A 64 12.10 3.38 -15.26
N GLN A 65 12.09 2.22 -15.92
CA GLN A 65 10.86 1.70 -16.53
C GLN A 65 9.78 1.41 -15.48
N ILE A 66 10.17 0.82 -14.34
CA ILE A 66 9.26 0.56 -13.22
C ILE A 66 8.73 1.87 -12.62
N VAL A 67 9.60 2.83 -12.35
CA VAL A 67 9.22 4.15 -11.82
C VAL A 67 8.21 4.83 -12.74
N ARG A 68 8.51 4.91 -14.05
CA ARG A 68 7.63 5.54 -15.03
C ARG A 68 6.29 4.81 -15.20
N GLY A 69 6.31 3.48 -15.08
CA GLY A 69 5.11 2.66 -15.21
C GLY A 69 4.16 2.77 -14.03
N ASN A 70 4.62 3.30 -12.89
CA ASN A 70 3.87 3.33 -11.63
C ASN A 70 3.76 4.75 -11.02
N LEU A 71 3.84 5.79 -11.85
CA LEU A 71 3.59 7.16 -11.41
C LEU A 71 2.17 7.31 -10.88
N TYR A 72 2.02 8.11 -9.82
CA TYR A 72 0.72 8.65 -9.44
C TYR A 72 0.30 9.76 -10.41
N ASN A 73 -1.00 10.08 -10.41
CA ASN A 73 -1.48 11.26 -11.13
C ASN A 73 -0.74 12.51 -10.65
N GLU A 74 -0.25 13.32 -11.60
CA GLU A 74 0.48 14.58 -11.38
C GLU A 74 1.88 14.45 -10.76
N GLU A 75 2.36 13.23 -10.54
CA GLU A 75 3.71 12.99 -10.06
C GLU A 75 4.72 13.04 -11.21
N THR A 76 5.85 13.71 -10.98
CA THR A 76 6.97 13.76 -11.93
C THR A 76 7.85 12.51 -11.82
N VAL A 77 8.63 12.21 -12.87
CA VAL A 77 9.53 11.06 -12.83
C VAL A 77 10.62 11.28 -11.78
N ALA A 78 11.15 12.50 -11.66
CA ALA A 78 12.12 12.82 -10.61
C ALA A 78 11.59 12.56 -9.18
N GLN A 79 10.35 12.95 -8.88
CA GLN A 79 9.74 12.69 -7.56
C GLN A 79 9.62 11.18 -7.30
N ALA A 80 9.08 10.43 -8.26
CA ALA A 80 8.92 8.99 -8.13
C ALA A 80 10.27 8.26 -8.05
N THR A 81 11.29 8.73 -8.78
CA THR A 81 12.67 8.24 -8.70
C THR A 81 13.26 8.47 -7.31
N ASP A 82 13.01 9.63 -6.69
CA ASP A 82 13.48 9.94 -5.34
C ASP A 82 12.83 9.05 -4.29
N GLU A 83 11.54 8.77 -4.43
CA GLU A 83 10.83 7.82 -3.57
C GLU A 83 11.32 6.38 -3.77
N PHE A 84 11.57 5.97 -5.01
CA PHE A 84 12.14 4.66 -5.32
C PHE A 84 13.52 4.48 -4.68
N ILE A 85 14.42 5.46 -4.80
CA ILE A 85 15.75 5.41 -4.19
C ILE A 85 15.65 5.39 -2.65
N LYS A 86 14.72 6.15 -2.05
CA LYS A 86 14.47 6.08 -0.60
C LYS A 86 14.01 4.69 -0.17
N LEU A 87 13.11 4.08 -0.93
CA LEU A 87 12.65 2.71 -0.69
C LEU A 87 13.83 1.73 -0.77
N GLN A 88 14.62 1.79 -1.85
CA GLN A 88 15.78 0.93 -2.05
C GLN A 88 16.79 1.06 -0.90
N ASN A 89 17.10 2.28 -0.45
CA ASN A 89 17.92 2.51 0.74
C ASN A 89 17.35 1.83 1.99
N SER A 90 16.04 1.90 2.21
CA SER A 90 15.40 1.26 3.37
C SER A 90 15.44 -0.28 3.34
N LEU A 91 15.61 -0.87 2.15
CA LEU A 91 15.70 -2.31 1.96
C LEU A 91 17.14 -2.84 1.94
N GLY A 92 18.16 -1.98 2.08
CA GLY A 92 19.57 -2.38 2.08
C GLY A 92 20.42 -1.72 1.00
N GLY A 93 19.87 -0.75 0.27
CA GLY A 93 20.60 0.02 -0.73
C GLY A 93 20.59 -0.61 -2.12
N PRO A 94 21.58 -0.30 -2.97
CA PRO A 94 21.64 -0.77 -4.36
C PRO A 94 21.52 -2.30 -4.53
N ASP A 95 21.94 -3.09 -3.54
CA ASP A 95 21.87 -4.55 -3.60
C ASP A 95 20.43 -5.08 -3.51
N ALA A 96 19.48 -4.29 -3.00
CA ALA A 96 18.07 -4.65 -2.85
C ALA A 96 17.19 -4.13 -4.01
N THR A 97 17.76 -4.00 -5.21
CA THR A 97 17.07 -3.39 -6.35
C THR A 97 15.81 -4.15 -6.74
N GLN A 98 15.89 -5.48 -6.84
CA GLN A 98 14.76 -6.29 -7.27
C GLN A 98 13.59 -6.19 -6.27
N GLU A 99 13.89 -6.31 -4.98
CA GLU A 99 12.93 -6.17 -3.89
C GLU A 99 12.30 -4.78 -3.88
N ALA A 100 13.10 -3.73 -4.13
CA ALA A 100 12.60 -2.37 -4.25
C ALA A 100 11.65 -2.22 -5.45
N GLN A 101 11.97 -2.80 -6.61
CA GLN A 101 11.10 -2.76 -7.80
C GLN A 101 9.76 -3.46 -7.56
N GLU A 102 9.79 -4.62 -6.92
CA GLU A 102 8.59 -5.40 -6.58
C GLU A 102 7.71 -4.66 -5.56
N LEU A 103 8.30 -4.22 -4.46
CA LEU A 103 7.57 -3.51 -3.41
C LEU A 103 7.07 -2.15 -3.88
N PHE A 104 7.84 -1.42 -4.69
CA PHE A 104 7.40 -0.15 -5.30
C PHE A 104 6.17 -0.38 -6.16
N THR A 105 6.24 -1.34 -7.09
CA THR A 105 5.12 -1.68 -7.97
C THR A 105 3.88 -2.09 -7.19
N PHE A 106 4.04 -2.93 -6.17
CA PHE A 106 2.94 -3.34 -5.29
C PHE A 106 2.33 -2.14 -4.56
N THR A 107 3.16 -1.35 -3.89
CA THR A 107 2.71 -0.19 -3.11
C THR A 107 1.91 0.78 -3.97
N ARG A 108 2.44 1.14 -5.15
CA ARG A 108 1.77 2.08 -6.07
C ARG A 108 0.44 1.54 -6.60
N LYS A 109 0.33 0.24 -6.85
CA LYS A 109 -0.93 -0.40 -7.26
C LYS A 109 -1.96 -0.47 -6.13
N THR A 110 -1.51 -0.74 -4.91
CA THR A 110 -2.36 -0.96 -3.74
C THR A 110 -2.93 0.34 -3.18
N VAL A 111 -2.11 1.39 -3.08
CA VAL A 111 -2.56 2.71 -2.62
C VAL A 111 -3.38 3.43 -3.70
N GLY A 112 -3.23 3.01 -4.95
CA GLY A 112 -4.02 3.46 -6.08
C GLY A 112 -3.46 4.74 -6.71
N GLN A 113 -3.86 5.00 -7.96
CA GLN A 113 -3.36 6.14 -8.75
C GLN A 113 -4.07 7.46 -8.44
N HIS A 114 -4.81 7.56 -7.33
CA HIS A 114 -5.58 8.76 -6.94
C HIS A 114 -4.66 9.89 -6.42
N GLY A 115 -3.67 10.26 -7.23
CA GLY A 115 -2.89 11.50 -7.19
C GLY A 115 -2.42 11.99 -5.82
N CYS A 116 -2.33 13.31 -5.71
CA CYS A 116 -2.00 14.06 -4.50
C CYS A 116 -3.17 14.16 -3.49
N CYS A 117 -4.35 13.65 -3.85
CA CYS A 117 -5.60 13.87 -3.11
C CYS A 117 -5.94 12.75 -2.09
N ASP A 118 -5.25 11.60 -2.13
CA ASP A 118 -5.38 10.61 -1.06
C ASP A 118 -4.54 11.03 0.15
N ALA A 119 -5.19 11.70 1.11
CA ALA A 119 -4.56 12.13 2.37
C ALA A 119 -4.00 10.96 3.20
N GLU A 120 -4.52 9.74 3.01
CA GLU A 120 -4.03 8.54 3.70
C GLU A 120 -2.85 7.87 2.98
N ARG A 121 -2.47 8.33 1.77
CA ARG A 121 -1.44 7.69 0.96
C ARG A 121 -0.11 7.50 1.71
N PRO A 122 0.49 8.53 2.35
CA PRO A 122 1.75 8.34 3.08
C PRO A 122 1.65 7.30 4.20
N ASP A 123 0.49 7.23 4.86
CA ASP A 123 0.22 6.29 5.96
C ASP A 123 0.03 4.86 5.45
N LYS A 124 -0.67 4.67 4.32
CA LYS A 124 -0.79 3.35 3.66
C LYS A 124 0.57 2.84 3.15
N GLU A 125 1.38 3.72 2.54
CA GLU A 125 2.73 3.34 2.08
C GLU A 125 3.65 2.95 3.24
N ALA A 126 3.57 3.68 4.37
CA ALA A 126 4.31 3.34 5.58
C ALA A 126 3.86 1.98 6.16
N ALA A 127 2.55 1.73 6.21
CA ALA A 127 1.97 0.46 6.64
C ALA A 127 2.43 -0.71 5.77
N ILE A 128 2.38 -0.57 4.44
CA ILE A 128 2.86 -1.61 3.50
C ILE A 128 4.34 -1.90 3.71
N ARG A 129 5.18 -0.86 3.83
CA ARG A 129 6.62 -1.04 4.10
C ARG A 129 6.87 -1.74 5.44
N SER A 130 6.12 -1.40 6.48
CA SER A 130 6.27 -2.02 7.80
C SER A 130 5.89 -3.50 7.78
N LEU A 131 4.79 -3.86 7.09
CA LEU A 131 4.40 -5.26 6.90
C LEU A 131 5.43 -6.03 6.08
N TYR A 132 5.95 -5.45 5.00
CA TYR A 132 6.99 -6.09 4.20
C TYR A 132 8.24 -6.45 4.99
N LEU A 133 8.66 -5.55 5.89
CA LEU A 133 9.79 -5.83 6.77
C LEU A 133 9.46 -6.88 7.84
N ALA A 134 8.23 -6.88 8.37
CA ALA A 134 7.78 -7.85 9.37
C ALA A 134 7.63 -9.27 8.80
N GLU A 135 7.21 -9.39 7.54
CA GLU A 135 7.05 -10.65 6.80
C GLU A 135 8.37 -11.14 6.17
N ALA A 136 9.52 -10.71 6.71
CA ALA A 136 10.85 -11.07 6.20
C ALA A 136 11.03 -10.84 4.68
N ARG A 137 10.37 -9.81 4.13
CA ARG A 137 10.38 -9.42 2.71
C ARG A 137 9.61 -10.36 1.77
N GLU A 138 8.68 -11.15 2.31
CA GLU A 138 7.77 -11.96 1.51
C GLU A 138 6.57 -11.12 1.03
N LEU A 139 6.58 -10.76 -0.26
CA LEU A 139 5.55 -9.90 -0.84
C LEU A 139 4.14 -10.53 -0.76
N GLY A 140 4.05 -11.86 -0.95
CA GLY A 140 2.78 -12.59 -0.90
C GLY A 140 2.08 -12.44 0.45
N ASP A 141 2.82 -12.62 1.54
CA ASP A 141 2.28 -12.45 2.89
C ASP A 141 1.97 -11.00 3.18
N THR A 142 2.87 -10.08 2.83
CA THR A 142 2.65 -8.63 2.94
C THR A 142 1.31 -8.19 2.33
N VAL A 143 0.96 -8.72 1.16
CA VAL A 143 -0.32 -8.45 0.49
C VAL A 143 -1.49 -8.96 1.33
N GLY A 144 -1.40 -10.19 1.82
CA GLY A 144 -2.41 -10.80 2.69
C GLY A 144 -2.63 -9.99 3.96
N ASP A 145 -1.54 -9.61 4.62
CA ASP A 145 -1.57 -8.88 5.89
C ASP A 145 -2.11 -7.46 5.71
N PHE A 146 -1.68 -6.77 4.65
CA PHE A 146 -2.20 -5.43 4.38
C PHE A 146 -3.71 -5.46 4.10
N ASN A 147 -4.21 -6.46 3.37
CA ASN A 147 -5.65 -6.60 3.13
C ASN A 147 -6.43 -6.88 4.42
N ILE A 148 -5.87 -7.68 5.33
CA ILE A 148 -6.47 -7.98 6.63
C ILE A 148 -6.50 -6.72 7.50
N VAL A 149 -5.39 -5.99 7.59
CA VAL A 149 -5.30 -4.70 8.30
C VAL A 149 -6.30 -3.71 7.71
N ALA A 150 -6.28 -3.49 6.39
CA ALA A 150 -7.15 -2.52 5.73
C ALA A 150 -8.65 -2.81 5.93
N SER A 151 -9.03 -4.09 5.98
CA SER A 151 -10.43 -4.51 6.12
C SER A 151 -10.94 -4.52 7.57
N ASN A 152 -10.03 -4.63 8.54
CA ASN A 152 -10.39 -4.78 9.95
C ASN A 152 -9.98 -3.62 10.84
N LYS A 153 -9.25 -2.63 10.29
CA LYS A 153 -8.89 -1.43 11.05
C LYS A 153 -10.12 -0.75 11.63
N LEU A 154 -10.01 -0.23 12.84
CA LEU A 154 -11.05 0.57 13.46
C LEU A 154 -11.27 1.90 12.70
N PRO A 155 -12.48 2.48 12.74
CA PRO A 155 -12.74 3.77 12.09
C PRO A 155 -11.86 4.91 12.62
N SER A 156 -11.43 4.84 13.88
CA SER A 156 -10.64 5.89 14.56
C SER A 156 -9.13 5.73 14.41
N GLU A 157 -8.63 4.65 13.81
CA GLU A 157 -7.20 4.40 13.69
C GLU A 157 -6.67 4.62 12.27
N THR A 158 -5.39 4.98 12.19
CA THR A 158 -4.64 5.04 10.93
C THR A 158 -4.19 3.64 10.49
N TYR A 159 -3.77 3.48 9.23
CA TYR A 159 -3.17 2.23 8.75
C TYR A 159 -1.90 1.89 9.52
N SER A 160 -1.04 2.87 9.83
CA SER A 160 0.17 2.59 10.63
C SER A 160 -0.17 2.05 12.01
N GLN A 161 -1.16 2.63 12.71
CA GLN A 161 -1.59 2.13 14.02
C GLN A 161 -2.18 0.71 13.95
N ALA A 162 -2.99 0.44 12.93
CA ALA A 162 -3.58 -0.88 12.71
C ALA A 162 -2.48 -1.92 12.37
N THR A 163 -1.51 -1.54 11.54
CA THR A 163 -0.33 -2.34 11.20
C THR A 163 0.55 -2.62 12.41
N GLU A 164 0.83 -1.64 13.26
CA GLU A 164 1.62 -1.84 14.48
C GLU A 164 0.98 -2.87 15.42
N LYS A 165 -0.35 -2.83 15.56
CA LYS A 165 -1.09 -3.85 16.32
C LYS A 165 -0.96 -5.23 15.68
N PHE A 166 -1.13 -5.34 14.35
CA PHE A 166 -0.95 -6.59 13.63
C PHE A 166 0.48 -7.15 13.78
N VAL A 167 1.50 -6.33 13.58
CA VAL A 167 2.91 -6.72 13.77
C VAL A 167 3.18 -7.13 15.22
N GLY A 168 2.52 -6.49 16.19
CA GLY A 168 2.51 -6.92 17.59
C GLY A 168 1.97 -8.35 17.76
N VAL A 169 0.85 -8.69 17.12
CA VAL A 169 0.30 -10.05 17.10
C VAL A 169 1.29 -11.03 16.47
N LEU A 170 1.81 -10.70 15.28
CA LEU A 170 2.78 -11.52 14.53
C LEU A 170 4.01 -11.83 15.40
N ASN A 171 4.59 -10.81 16.03
CA ASN A 171 5.76 -10.96 16.89
C ASN A 171 5.47 -11.83 18.13
N ARG A 172 4.29 -11.69 18.77
CA ARG A 172 3.89 -12.54 19.91
C ARG A 172 3.77 -14.02 19.52
N LEU A 173 3.40 -14.31 18.28
CA LEU A 173 3.26 -15.67 17.78
C LEU A 173 4.57 -16.30 17.31
N GLY A 174 5.64 -15.51 17.16
CA GLY A 174 6.95 -15.97 16.72
C GLY A 174 7.40 -15.44 15.36
N GLY A 175 6.76 -14.39 14.84
CA GLY A 175 7.11 -13.72 13.58
C GLY A 175 6.38 -14.29 12.36
N ASN A 176 6.98 -14.09 11.18
CA ASN A 176 6.44 -14.42 9.86
C ASN A 176 6.17 -15.92 9.61
N LEU A 177 6.63 -16.83 10.48
CA LEU A 177 6.27 -18.25 10.39
C LEU A 177 4.81 -18.52 10.76
N PHE A 178 4.10 -17.53 11.32
CA PHE A 178 2.75 -17.68 11.85
C PHE A 178 1.77 -16.65 11.28
N SER A 179 2.02 -16.13 10.06
CA SER A 179 1.23 -15.04 9.48
C SER A 179 -0.26 -15.39 9.36
N GLU A 180 -0.62 -16.62 8.98
CA GLU A 180 -2.03 -17.06 8.97
C GLU A 180 -2.68 -16.97 10.36
N LYS A 181 -2.02 -17.52 11.39
CA LYS A 181 -2.50 -17.46 12.77
C LYS A 181 -2.53 -16.03 13.31
N ALA A 182 -1.60 -15.18 12.87
CA ALA A 182 -1.57 -13.77 13.23
C ALA A 182 -2.75 -13.00 12.62
N ARG A 183 -3.14 -13.31 11.38
CA ARG A 183 -4.34 -12.76 10.74
C ARG A 183 -5.60 -13.12 11.54
N ASP A 184 -5.76 -14.40 11.90
CA ASP A 184 -6.91 -14.86 12.68
C ASP A 184 -6.99 -14.15 14.04
N MET A 185 -5.89 -14.12 14.78
CA MET A 185 -5.82 -13.50 16.10
C MET A 185 -6.04 -11.99 16.04
N TYR A 186 -5.48 -11.30 15.04
CA TYR A 186 -5.69 -9.87 14.85
C TYR A 186 -7.17 -9.57 14.60
N VAL A 187 -7.85 -10.35 13.73
CA VAL A 187 -9.29 -10.16 13.46
C VAL A 187 -10.12 -10.40 14.72
N GLU A 188 -9.79 -11.43 15.52
CA GLU A 188 -10.43 -11.69 16.80
C GLU A 188 -10.27 -10.49 17.76
N GLU A 189 -9.05 -9.98 17.94
CA GLU A 189 -8.77 -8.83 18.79
C GLU A 189 -9.50 -7.56 18.32
N GLN A 190 -9.56 -7.29 17.01
CA GLN A 190 -10.29 -6.15 16.47
C GLN A 190 -11.80 -6.24 16.70
N ASN A 191 -12.37 -7.45 16.76
CA ASN A 191 -13.80 -7.65 17.00
C ASN A 191 -14.19 -7.54 18.48
N LEU A 192 -13.25 -7.74 19.40
CA LEU A 192 -13.49 -7.55 20.84
C LEU A 192 -13.54 -6.07 21.26
N VAL A 193 -13.02 -5.17 20.43
CA VAL A 193 -12.94 -3.72 20.71
C VAL A 193 -14.10 -2.93 20.08
N LYS A 194 -14.84 -3.52 19.13
CA LYS A 194 -15.99 -2.90 18.44
C LYS A 194 -17.26 -2.92 19.29
#